data_AF-A0A939Y8H6-F1
#
_entry.id   AF-A0A939Y8H6-F1
#
_cell.length_a   1.000
_cell.length_b   1.000
_cell.length_c   1.000
_cell.angle_alpha   90.00
_cell.angle_beta   90.00
_cell.angle_gamma   90.00
#
_symmetry.space_group_name_H-M   'P 1'
#
loop_
_entity.id
_entity.type
_entity.pdbx_description
1 polymer ?
#
loop_
_entity_poly.entity_id
_entity_poly.type
_entity_poly.pdbx_seq_one_letter_code
_entity_poly.pdbx_strand_id
1 'polypeptide(L)'
;MQSPFEVIKETDAEGREWWNSRKLARLMGYQKYWNFERLMDKMATFLQQEKGLDLKEHMVEIEEMAKLGSGTTRKVKSFLLSRTACMAISINADQKKPVVKTAREFFMSNMSSTELATSVEGNVLIYRSSTGKVNVNVLFNNETFWLSQRRMSELFSVDVSTINYHLKQIDESGEVHLSEAIRKIQTPSEKWNEQGVLMYNMDAIIAVGYRVNSYEATQFRIWAREVLKEYIVKGFVMDDERLKGKNPFGADYFEELLDRIREIRTSERRYYQKITDIYAECSSDYDPKSEVTKTFYKTVQNMMHYAVTHQTAAEIVYDRANAEKPHMGLMTWKNAPDGRVIKSDVTIAKNYLSEKEVDSLNLLTTAFLDMAEDRANRHIIMKMADWKALLERYLQISDRDILPDAGSVTHEEAEAKALGEYEKFWRIQDKTFLSDFDKFIEDIK
;
A
#
# COMPACT_ATOMS: atom_id res chain seq x y z
N MET A 1 -12.82 23.53 18.90
CA MET A 1 -11.50 23.72 18.27
C MET A 1 -11.75 23.82 16.76
N GLN A 2 -11.25 24.86 16.09
CA GLN A 2 -11.52 25.10 14.67
C GLN A 2 -10.89 23.99 13.81
N SER A 3 -11.61 23.50 12.79
CA SER A 3 -11.13 22.42 11.92
C SER A 3 -9.81 22.81 11.23
N PRO A 4 -8.80 21.92 11.12
CA PRO A 4 -7.57 22.21 10.38
C PRO A 4 -7.82 22.61 8.92
N PHE A 5 -8.90 22.11 8.33
CA PHE A 5 -9.31 22.44 6.96
C PHE A 5 -9.93 23.85 6.86
N GLU A 6 -10.52 24.37 7.94
CA GLU A 6 -11.01 25.75 7.99
C GLU A 6 -9.84 26.74 8.07
N VAL A 7 -8.74 26.37 8.73
CA VAL A 7 -7.55 27.22 8.89
C VAL A 7 -6.84 27.49 7.57
N ILE A 8 -6.87 26.53 6.64
CA ILE A 8 -6.23 26.67 5.32
C ILE A 8 -7.18 27.13 4.22
N LYS A 9 -8.43 27.47 4.58
CA LYS A 9 -9.44 27.98 3.66
C LYS A 9 -9.08 29.40 3.23
N GLU A 10 -9.14 29.65 1.94
CA GLU A 10 -8.97 30.96 1.33
C GLU A 10 -10.30 31.35 0.66
N THR A 11 -10.62 32.64 0.64
CA THR A 11 -11.86 33.15 0.02
C THR A 11 -11.50 34.19 -1.03
N ASP A 12 -12.07 34.07 -2.23
CA ASP A 12 -11.84 35.05 -3.29
C ASP A 12 -12.76 36.27 -3.19
N ALA A 13 -12.58 37.24 -4.08
CA ALA A 13 -13.34 38.51 -4.09
C ALA A 13 -14.85 38.32 -4.34
N GLU A 14 -15.25 37.15 -4.87
CA GLU A 14 -16.65 36.79 -5.15
C GLU A 14 -17.25 35.96 -4.00
N GLY A 15 -16.49 35.71 -2.93
CA GLY A 15 -16.94 34.94 -1.77
C GLY A 15 -16.82 33.43 -1.92
N ARG A 16 -16.17 32.92 -2.98
CA ARG A 16 -15.98 31.47 -3.17
C ARG A 16 -14.84 30.95 -2.31
N GLU A 17 -15.05 29.75 -1.76
CA GLU A 17 -14.08 29.07 -0.90
C GLU A 17 -13.10 28.21 -1.70
N TRP A 18 -11.82 28.34 -1.38
CA TRP A 18 -10.72 27.64 -2.04
C TRP A 18 -9.75 27.02 -1.03
N TRP A 19 -9.18 25.88 -1.39
CA TRP A 19 -8.13 25.21 -0.63
C TRP A 19 -6.92 24.94 -1.51
N ASN A 20 -5.75 25.35 -1.04
CA ASN A 20 -4.49 25.07 -1.71
C ASN A 20 -4.16 23.57 -1.63
N SER A 21 -3.95 22.93 -2.78
CA SER A 21 -3.72 21.49 -2.90
C SER A 21 -2.48 21.01 -2.14
N ARG A 22 -1.39 21.78 -2.08
CA ARG A 22 -0.17 21.41 -1.34
C ARG A 22 -0.39 21.45 0.18
N LYS A 23 -1.12 22.45 0.68
CA LYS A 23 -1.52 22.52 2.09
C LYS A 23 -2.45 21.36 2.45
N LEU A 24 -3.44 21.09 1.58
CA LEU A 24 -4.39 20.00 1.76
C LEU A 24 -3.72 18.62 1.76
N ALA A 25 -2.80 18.38 0.81
CA ALA A 25 -2.01 17.14 0.75
C ALA A 25 -1.27 16.84 2.06
N ARG A 26 -0.60 17.86 2.62
CA ARG A 26 0.12 17.74 3.91
C ARG A 26 -0.82 17.41 5.06
N LEU A 27 -1.97 18.11 5.14
CA LEU A 27 -2.97 17.83 6.17
C LEU A 27 -3.52 16.41 6.04
N MET A 28 -3.79 15.94 4.82
CA MET A 28 -4.29 14.58 4.56
C MET A 28 -3.22 13.48 4.71
N GLY A 29 -2.00 13.83 5.15
CA GLY A 29 -0.94 12.86 5.42
C GLY A 29 -0.25 12.33 4.17
N TYR A 30 -0.20 13.11 3.09
CA TYR A 30 0.63 12.81 1.92
C TYR A 30 2.02 13.40 2.13
N GLN A 31 3.02 12.52 2.34
CA GLN A 31 4.43 12.91 2.49
C GLN A 31 5.00 13.52 1.21
N LYS A 32 4.54 13.00 0.07
CA LYS A 32 5.05 13.29 -1.27
C LYS A 32 3.91 13.86 -2.11
N TYR A 33 4.02 15.14 -2.50
CA TYR A 33 2.93 15.87 -3.16
C TYR A 33 2.49 15.24 -4.49
N TRP A 34 3.40 14.61 -5.25
CA TRP A 34 3.04 13.99 -6.52
C TRP A 34 2.03 12.84 -6.37
N ASN A 35 1.97 12.16 -5.21
CA ASN A 35 0.94 11.16 -4.93
C ASN A 35 -0.45 11.81 -4.81
N PHE A 36 -0.49 13.03 -4.27
CA PHE A 36 -1.71 13.82 -4.19
C PHE A 36 -2.09 14.40 -5.57
N GLU A 37 -1.09 14.84 -6.35
CA GLU A 37 -1.26 15.33 -7.72
C GLU A 37 -1.89 14.27 -8.64
N ARG A 38 -1.45 13.01 -8.56
CA ARG A 38 -2.07 11.90 -9.31
C ARG A 38 -3.55 11.70 -8.94
N LEU A 39 -3.87 11.74 -7.65
CA LEU A 39 -5.26 11.66 -7.18
C LEU A 39 -6.09 12.83 -7.73
N MET A 40 -5.52 14.04 -7.72
CA MET A 40 -6.17 15.22 -8.30
C MET A 40 -6.40 15.08 -9.81
N ASP A 41 -5.42 14.62 -10.58
CA ASP A 41 -5.56 14.43 -12.03
C ASP A 41 -6.63 13.38 -12.36
N LYS A 42 -6.71 12.31 -11.56
CA LYS A 42 -7.76 11.29 -11.64
C LYS A 42 -9.13 11.90 -11.36
N MET A 43 -9.25 12.69 -10.29
CA MET A 43 -10.51 13.33 -9.93
C MET A 43 -10.91 14.40 -10.94
N ALA A 44 -9.96 15.15 -11.50
CA ALA A 44 -10.21 16.11 -12.57
C ALA A 44 -10.81 15.41 -13.79
N THR A 45 -10.22 14.29 -14.21
CA THR A 45 -10.73 13.48 -15.31
C THR A 45 -12.13 12.96 -15.03
N PHE A 46 -12.38 12.44 -13.81
CA PHE A 46 -13.70 11.96 -13.40
C PHE A 46 -14.77 13.07 -13.42
N LEU A 47 -14.48 14.20 -12.77
CA LEU A 47 -15.39 15.34 -12.68
C LEU A 47 -15.71 15.90 -14.07
N GLN A 48 -14.74 15.91 -14.99
CA GLN A 48 -14.95 16.37 -16.35
C GLN A 48 -15.76 15.37 -17.20
N GLN A 49 -15.42 14.08 -17.17
CA GLN A 49 -15.99 13.08 -18.09
C GLN A 49 -17.34 12.53 -17.64
N GLU A 50 -17.51 12.23 -16.35
CA GLU A 50 -18.72 11.59 -15.83
C GLU A 50 -19.75 12.62 -15.35
N LYS A 51 -19.30 13.83 -14.98
CA LYS A 51 -20.15 14.87 -14.39
C LYS A 51 -20.32 16.11 -15.25
N GLY A 52 -19.58 16.23 -16.35
CA GLY A 52 -19.63 17.40 -17.23
C GLY A 52 -19.29 18.71 -16.51
N LEU A 53 -18.57 18.64 -15.39
CA LEU A 53 -18.20 19.82 -14.60
C LEU A 53 -17.06 20.58 -15.29
N ASP A 54 -17.13 21.90 -15.27
CA ASP A 54 -16.03 22.74 -15.75
C ASP A 54 -14.89 22.73 -14.72
N LEU A 55 -13.75 22.16 -15.11
CA LEU A 55 -12.55 22.11 -14.27
C LEU A 55 -12.07 23.50 -13.86
N LYS A 56 -12.34 24.54 -14.66
CA LYS A 56 -11.93 25.92 -14.33
C LYS A 56 -12.68 26.47 -13.11
N GLU A 57 -13.85 25.96 -12.80
CA GLU A 57 -14.65 26.38 -11.63
C GLU A 57 -14.28 25.61 -10.35
N HIS A 58 -13.48 24.56 -10.46
CA HIS A 58 -13.23 23.64 -9.35
C HIS A 58 -11.75 23.35 -9.08
N MET A 59 -10.88 23.48 -10.07
CA MET A 59 -9.46 23.19 -9.98
C MET A 59 -8.66 24.23 -10.77
N VAL A 60 -8.30 25.33 -10.11
CA VAL A 60 -7.57 26.43 -10.73
C VAL A 60 -6.07 26.24 -10.51
N GLU A 61 -5.33 26.09 -11.60
CA GLU A 61 -3.87 26.00 -11.54
C GLU A 61 -3.25 27.33 -11.10
N ILE A 62 -2.32 27.25 -10.15
CA ILE A 62 -1.55 28.39 -9.65
C ILE A 62 -0.06 28.03 -9.58
N GLU A 63 0.78 29.05 -9.58
CA GLU A 63 2.21 28.89 -9.28
C GLU A 63 2.53 29.54 -7.94
N GLU A 64 3.18 28.80 -7.05
CA GLU A 64 3.57 29.30 -5.73
C GLU A 64 5.05 29.01 -5.44
N MET A 65 5.63 29.78 -4.50
CA MET A 65 6.99 29.52 -4.03
C MET A 65 6.95 28.52 -2.87
N ALA A 66 7.51 27.33 -3.07
CA ALA A 66 7.60 26.31 -2.03
C ALA A 66 9.04 26.12 -1.56
N LYS A 67 9.23 26.02 -0.23
CA LYS A 67 10.48 25.52 0.37
C LYS A 67 10.59 24.01 0.17
N LEU A 68 11.66 23.58 -0.47
CA LEU A 68 12.05 22.18 -0.60
C LEU A 68 12.77 21.70 0.68
N GLY A 69 12.91 20.39 0.86
CA GLY A 69 13.58 19.80 2.03
C GLY A 69 15.04 20.24 2.23
N SER A 70 15.68 20.80 1.21
CA SER A 70 17.03 21.40 1.25
C SER A 70 17.06 22.85 1.76
N GLY A 71 15.92 23.46 2.09
CA GLY A 71 15.80 24.88 2.47
C GLY A 71 15.70 25.86 1.29
N THR A 72 15.92 25.39 0.05
CA THR A 72 15.80 26.18 -1.18
C THR A 72 14.34 26.45 -1.54
N THR A 73 14.00 27.68 -1.93
CA THR A 73 12.69 28.04 -2.48
C THR A 73 12.67 27.89 -3.99
N ARG A 74 11.65 27.20 -4.53
CA ARG A 74 11.44 27.10 -5.98
C ARG A 74 9.98 27.39 -6.31
N LYS A 75 9.77 27.97 -7.50
CA LYS A 75 8.45 28.12 -8.10
C LYS A 75 7.93 26.73 -8.47
N VAL A 76 6.77 26.37 -7.92
CA VAL A 76 6.13 25.07 -8.11
C VAL A 76 4.69 25.25 -8.53
N LYS A 77 4.20 24.30 -9.34
CA LYS A 77 2.79 24.19 -9.71
C LYS A 77 1.95 23.69 -8.53
N SER A 78 0.78 24.26 -8.35
CA SER A 78 -0.20 23.91 -7.32
C SER A 78 -1.61 24.21 -7.83
N PHE A 79 -2.63 23.86 -7.06
CA PHE A 79 -4.02 24.09 -7.45
C PHE A 79 -4.82 24.70 -6.31
N LEU A 80 -5.72 25.63 -6.64
CA LEU A 80 -6.82 26.02 -5.79
C LEU A 80 -8.00 25.10 -6.09
N LEU A 81 -8.46 24.42 -5.06
CA LEU A 81 -9.52 23.42 -5.13
C LEU A 81 -10.79 24.00 -4.50
N SER A 82 -11.91 23.90 -5.21
CA SER A 82 -13.22 24.23 -4.63
C SER A 82 -13.58 23.22 -3.53
N ARG A 83 -14.60 23.54 -2.72
CA ARG A 83 -15.14 22.60 -1.72
C ARG A 83 -15.56 21.27 -2.36
N THR A 84 -16.19 21.31 -3.53
CA THR A 84 -16.60 20.14 -4.32
C THR A 84 -15.40 19.29 -4.75
N ALA A 85 -14.32 19.92 -5.25
CA ALA A 85 -13.09 19.21 -5.61
C ALA A 85 -12.44 18.57 -4.38
N CYS A 86 -12.35 19.30 -3.25
CA CYS A 86 -11.80 18.79 -1.99
C CYS A 86 -12.61 17.60 -1.45
N MET A 87 -13.93 17.66 -1.56
CA MET A 87 -14.83 16.57 -1.17
C MET A 87 -14.63 15.33 -2.05
N ALA A 88 -14.59 15.51 -3.37
CA ALA A 88 -14.34 14.44 -4.33
C ALA A 88 -12.98 13.76 -4.08
N ILE A 89 -11.92 14.55 -3.85
CA ILE A 89 -10.58 14.06 -3.50
C ILE A 89 -10.61 13.32 -2.15
N SER A 90 -11.30 13.84 -1.13
CA SER A 90 -11.36 13.24 0.20
C SER A 90 -12.10 11.91 0.24
N ILE A 91 -13.11 11.72 -0.62
CA ILE A 91 -13.84 10.44 -0.76
C ILE A 91 -12.97 9.38 -1.43
N ASN A 92 -12.11 9.78 -2.36
CA ASN A 92 -11.29 8.87 -3.16
C ASN A 92 -9.85 8.71 -2.63
N ALA A 93 -9.49 9.42 -1.56
CA ALA A 93 -8.23 9.26 -0.84
C ALA A 93 -8.25 8.01 0.06
N ASP A 94 -7.06 7.57 0.49
CA ASP A 94 -6.87 6.42 1.38
C ASP A 94 -7.62 6.59 2.72
N GLN A 95 -8.69 5.83 2.90
CA GLN A 95 -9.57 5.91 4.07
C GLN A 95 -8.95 5.30 5.33
N LYS A 96 -7.82 4.57 5.23
CA LYS A 96 -7.08 4.06 6.41
C LYS A 96 -6.42 5.19 7.19
N LYS A 97 -6.25 6.37 6.58
CA LYS A 97 -5.72 7.57 7.24
C LYS A 97 -6.83 8.28 8.02
N PRO A 98 -6.73 8.39 9.36
CA PRO A 98 -7.78 9.04 10.17
C PRO A 98 -8.12 10.46 9.73
N VAL A 99 -7.13 11.21 9.24
CA VAL A 99 -7.30 12.60 8.80
C VAL A 99 -8.10 12.72 7.50
N VAL A 100 -8.08 11.70 6.64
CA VAL A 100 -8.90 11.68 5.41
C VAL A 100 -10.38 11.58 5.74
N LYS A 101 -10.75 10.80 6.76
CA LYS A 101 -12.13 10.71 7.25
C LYS A 101 -12.63 12.07 7.77
N THR A 102 -11.80 12.76 8.55
CA THR A 102 -12.10 14.12 9.04
C THR A 102 -12.20 15.14 7.91
N ALA A 103 -11.33 15.05 6.89
CA ALA A 103 -11.39 15.89 5.69
C ALA A 103 -12.74 15.73 4.99
N ARG A 104 -13.14 14.47 4.76
CA ARG A 104 -14.41 14.12 4.13
C ARG A 104 -15.59 14.73 4.89
N GLU A 105 -15.66 14.50 6.20
CA GLU A 105 -16.75 15.05 7.05
C GLU A 105 -16.81 16.58 6.98
N PHE A 106 -15.65 17.25 7.01
CA PHE A 106 -15.57 18.70 6.90
C PHE A 106 -16.03 19.22 5.53
N PHE A 107 -15.56 18.65 4.43
CA PHE A 107 -15.91 19.14 3.09
C PHE A 107 -17.34 18.80 2.70
N MET A 108 -17.91 17.72 3.25
CA MET A 108 -19.33 17.40 3.13
C MET A 108 -20.20 18.37 3.94
N SER A 109 -19.74 18.82 5.11
CA SER A 109 -20.47 19.85 5.87
C SER A 109 -20.53 21.15 5.05
N ASN A 110 -21.74 21.70 4.89
CA ASN A 110 -22.05 22.91 4.13
C ASN A 110 -22.11 22.79 2.59
N MET A 111 -22.03 21.58 2.01
CA MET A 111 -22.42 21.39 0.60
C MET A 111 -23.94 21.25 0.48
N SER A 112 -24.54 21.83 -0.56
CA SER A 112 -25.96 21.61 -0.85
C SER A 112 -26.21 20.16 -1.24
N SER A 113 -27.43 19.66 -1.02
CA SER A 113 -27.83 18.30 -1.38
C SER A 113 -27.54 18.01 -2.87
N THR A 114 -27.73 19.01 -3.73
CA THR A 114 -27.47 18.97 -5.18
C THR A 114 -25.99 18.74 -5.50
N GLU A 115 -25.10 19.50 -4.87
CA GLU A 115 -23.64 19.38 -5.10
C GLU A 115 -23.09 18.06 -4.57
N LEU A 116 -23.63 17.58 -3.44
CA LEU A 116 -23.24 16.31 -2.82
C LEU A 116 -23.51 15.08 -3.70
N ALA A 117 -24.50 15.14 -4.59
CA ALA A 117 -24.84 14.01 -5.44
C ALA A 117 -24.16 14.04 -6.81
N THR A 118 -23.96 15.23 -7.35
CA THR A 118 -23.14 15.41 -8.54
C THR A 118 -21.70 14.95 -8.27
N SER A 119 -21.17 15.05 -7.05
CA SER A 119 -19.78 14.65 -6.76
C SER A 119 -19.56 13.17 -6.37
N VAL A 120 -20.60 12.39 -6.01
CA VAL A 120 -20.42 11.04 -5.40
C VAL A 120 -21.03 9.89 -6.22
N GLU A 121 -21.94 10.17 -7.16
CA GLU A 121 -22.47 9.13 -8.06
C GLU A 121 -21.50 8.85 -9.22
N GLY A 122 -21.36 7.61 -9.70
CA GLY A 122 -20.60 7.30 -10.92
C GLY A 122 -21.25 6.18 -11.72
N ASN A 123 -21.08 6.14 -13.04
CA ASN A 123 -21.56 5.00 -13.84
C ASN A 123 -20.60 3.83 -13.72
N VAL A 124 -21.11 2.67 -13.32
CA VAL A 124 -20.33 1.44 -13.29
C VAL A 124 -21.01 0.38 -14.14
N LEU A 125 -20.22 -0.22 -15.04
CA LEU A 125 -20.56 -1.45 -15.73
C LEU A 125 -20.56 -2.58 -14.69
N ILE A 126 -21.71 -3.21 -14.45
CA ILE A 126 -21.83 -4.27 -13.44
C ILE A 126 -21.61 -5.64 -14.07
N TYR A 127 -22.28 -5.94 -15.20
CA TYR A 127 -22.08 -7.16 -15.97
C TYR A 127 -22.54 -6.98 -17.43
N ARG A 128 -22.26 -7.97 -18.29
CA ARG A 128 -22.72 -8.01 -19.68
C ARG A 128 -23.84 -9.02 -19.83
N SER A 129 -24.89 -8.66 -20.57
CA SER A 129 -25.93 -9.58 -21.04
C SER A 129 -25.72 -9.88 -22.54
N SER A 130 -26.47 -10.82 -23.10
CA SER A 130 -26.45 -11.06 -24.56
C SER A 130 -27.08 -9.91 -25.37
N THR A 131 -27.66 -8.91 -24.71
CA THR A 131 -28.28 -7.71 -25.32
C THR A 131 -27.43 -6.46 -25.21
N GLY A 132 -26.33 -6.47 -24.44
CA GLY A 132 -25.40 -5.33 -24.33
C GLY A 132 -24.72 -5.18 -22.96
N LYS A 133 -24.07 -4.02 -22.76
CA LYS A 133 -23.44 -3.62 -21.49
C LYS A 133 -24.52 -3.13 -20.52
N VAL A 134 -24.66 -3.74 -19.34
CA VAL A 134 -25.59 -3.28 -18.30
C VAL A 134 -24.86 -2.30 -17.37
N ASN A 135 -25.15 -1.01 -17.54
CA ASN A 135 -24.61 0.07 -16.73
C ASN A 135 -25.66 0.54 -15.72
N VAL A 136 -25.25 0.74 -14.48
CA VAL A 136 -26.09 1.37 -13.46
C VAL A 136 -25.28 2.45 -12.76
N ASN A 137 -25.92 3.59 -12.51
CA ASN A 137 -25.34 4.63 -11.67
C ASN A 137 -25.19 4.08 -10.24
N VAL A 138 -23.98 4.00 -9.72
CA VAL A 138 -23.70 3.54 -8.36
C VAL A 138 -23.24 4.71 -7.50
N LEU A 139 -23.50 4.62 -6.20
CA LEU A 139 -22.81 5.45 -5.22
C LEU A 139 -21.65 4.64 -4.66
N PHE A 140 -20.41 5.12 -4.76
CA PHE A 140 -19.25 4.45 -4.18
C PHE A 140 -18.87 5.10 -2.85
N ASN A 141 -18.87 4.32 -1.78
CA ASN A 141 -18.56 4.83 -0.44
C ASN A 141 -17.99 3.71 0.44
N ASN A 142 -16.86 3.97 1.10
CA ASN A 142 -16.13 3.00 1.94
C ASN A 142 -15.80 1.69 1.19
N GLU A 143 -15.19 1.78 0.01
CA GLU A 143 -14.74 0.61 -0.77
C GLU A 143 -15.85 -0.35 -1.25
N THR A 144 -17.11 0.01 -1.06
CA THR A 144 -18.27 -0.77 -1.53
C THR A 144 -19.22 0.08 -2.37
N PHE A 145 -19.94 -0.60 -3.25
CA PHE A 145 -21.04 -0.02 -4.00
C PHE A 145 -22.30 0.07 -3.14
N TRP A 146 -23.07 1.12 -3.38
CA TRP A 146 -24.37 1.35 -2.77
C TRP A 146 -25.41 1.63 -3.85
N LEU A 147 -26.57 0.98 -3.74
CA LEU A 147 -27.72 1.18 -4.65
C LEU A 147 -29.01 1.44 -3.86
N SER A 148 -29.88 2.29 -4.42
CA SER A 148 -31.26 2.41 -3.96
C SER A 148 -32.09 1.21 -4.45
N GLN A 149 -33.28 1.00 -3.87
CA GLN A 149 -34.18 -0.04 -4.36
C GLN A 149 -34.62 0.19 -5.81
N ARG A 150 -34.73 1.45 -6.23
CA ARG A 150 -35.02 1.83 -7.61
C ARG A 150 -33.89 1.41 -8.55
N ARG A 151 -32.64 1.69 -8.20
CA ARG A 151 -31.51 1.29 -9.03
C ARG A 151 -31.28 -0.22 -9.05
N MET A 152 -31.58 -0.93 -7.96
CA MET A 152 -31.61 -2.39 -7.97
C MET A 152 -32.72 -2.94 -8.88
N SER A 153 -33.88 -2.28 -8.92
CA SER A 153 -34.98 -2.58 -9.83
C SER A 153 -34.55 -2.41 -11.30
N GLU A 154 -33.82 -1.35 -11.61
CA GLU A 154 -33.21 -1.13 -12.95
C GLU A 154 -32.14 -2.20 -13.25
N LEU A 155 -31.24 -2.49 -12.31
CA LEU A 155 -30.15 -3.47 -12.46
C LEU A 155 -30.65 -4.88 -12.78
N PHE A 156 -31.74 -5.29 -12.14
CA PHE A 156 -32.31 -6.63 -12.25
C PHE A 156 -33.59 -6.66 -13.09
N SER A 157 -34.01 -5.55 -13.70
CA SER A 157 -35.21 -5.45 -14.54
C SER A 157 -36.46 -6.05 -13.88
N VAL A 158 -36.75 -5.62 -12.65
CA VAL A 158 -37.94 -6.01 -11.88
C VAL A 158 -38.55 -4.82 -11.17
N ASP A 159 -39.80 -4.92 -10.73
CA ASP A 159 -40.43 -3.85 -9.95
C ASP A 159 -39.75 -3.62 -8.59
N VAL A 160 -39.78 -2.37 -8.13
CA VAL A 160 -39.27 -1.96 -6.81
C VAL A 160 -39.95 -2.74 -5.67
N SER A 161 -41.23 -3.11 -5.82
CA SER A 161 -41.95 -3.95 -4.87
C SER A 161 -41.29 -5.32 -4.68
N THR A 162 -40.78 -5.92 -5.75
CA THR A 162 -40.05 -7.20 -5.73
C THR A 162 -38.72 -7.06 -4.99
N ILE A 163 -38.00 -5.95 -5.21
CA ILE A 163 -36.76 -5.64 -4.47
C ILE A 163 -37.05 -5.52 -2.97
N ASN A 164 -38.08 -4.74 -2.60
CA ASN A 164 -38.49 -4.57 -1.20
C ASN A 164 -38.88 -5.88 -0.54
N TYR A 165 -39.60 -6.74 -1.25
CA TYR A 165 -39.94 -8.08 -0.77
C TYR A 165 -38.69 -8.91 -0.46
N HIS A 166 -37.73 -8.98 -1.38
CA HIS A 166 -36.51 -9.77 -1.18
C HIS A 166 -35.61 -9.21 -0.07
N LEU A 167 -35.46 -7.89 0.03
CA LEU A 167 -34.72 -7.26 1.14
C LEU A 167 -35.31 -7.66 2.49
N LYS A 168 -36.63 -7.63 2.63
CA LYS A 168 -37.30 -8.09 3.87
C LYS A 168 -37.00 -9.56 4.16
N GLN A 169 -37.09 -10.43 3.15
CA GLN A 169 -36.78 -11.86 3.32
C GLN A 169 -35.30 -12.13 3.67
N ILE A 170 -34.38 -11.33 3.12
CA ILE A 170 -32.93 -11.41 3.42
C ILE A 170 -32.69 -11.13 4.91
N ASP A 171 -33.28 -10.05 5.43
CA ASP A 171 -33.16 -9.66 6.83
C ASP A 171 -33.76 -10.71 7.77
N GLU A 172 -34.97 -11.19 7.45
CA GLU A 172 -35.68 -12.23 8.22
C GLU A 172 -34.88 -13.55 8.27
N SER A 173 -34.18 -13.88 7.17
CA SER A 173 -33.35 -15.08 7.12
C SER A 173 -32.00 -14.95 7.84
N GLY A 174 -31.58 -13.73 8.18
CA GLY A 174 -30.27 -13.45 8.77
C GLY A 174 -29.09 -13.63 7.81
N GLU A 175 -29.32 -13.77 6.50
CA GLU A 175 -28.24 -13.87 5.51
C GLU A 175 -27.42 -12.57 5.43
N VAL A 176 -28.10 -11.43 5.51
CA VAL A 176 -27.48 -10.11 5.64
C VAL A 176 -28.26 -9.33 6.69
N HIS A 177 -27.58 -8.84 7.71
CA HIS A 177 -28.18 -7.96 8.71
C HIS A 177 -28.36 -6.56 8.13
N LEU A 178 -29.59 -6.17 7.78
CA LEU A 178 -29.84 -4.90 7.10
C LEU A 178 -29.48 -3.67 7.95
N SER A 179 -29.42 -3.80 9.28
CA SER A 179 -28.91 -2.75 10.16
C SER A 179 -27.47 -2.32 9.85
N GLU A 180 -26.66 -3.21 9.28
CA GLU A 180 -25.26 -2.96 8.89
C GLU A 180 -25.11 -2.67 7.39
N ALA A 181 -26.09 -3.11 6.59
CA ALA A 181 -26.08 -3.01 5.13
C ALA A 181 -26.90 -1.83 4.57
N ILE A 182 -27.61 -1.06 5.41
CA ILE A 182 -28.44 0.08 5.00
C ILE A 182 -27.83 1.42 5.45
N ARG A 183 -27.90 2.42 4.58
CA ARG A 183 -27.68 3.83 4.92
C ARG A 183 -28.77 4.71 4.36
N LYS A 184 -29.19 5.72 5.12
CA LYS A 184 -30.09 6.76 4.62
C LYS A 184 -29.25 7.91 4.08
N ILE A 185 -29.37 8.20 2.79
CA ILE A 185 -28.58 9.21 2.08
C ILE A 185 -29.55 10.14 1.35
N GLN A 186 -29.32 11.45 1.43
CA GLN A 186 -30.08 12.40 0.62
C GLN A 186 -29.54 12.39 -0.82
N THR A 187 -30.34 11.92 -1.78
CA THR A 187 -30.00 11.90 -3.21
C THR A 187 -30.98 12.79 -4.00
N PRO A 188 -30.53 13.88 -4.63
CA PRO A 188 -31.31 14.79 -5.50
C PRO A 188 -31.81 14.17 -6.81
N SER A 189 -31.13 13.13 -7.32
CA SER A 189 -31.52 12.43 -8.55
C SER A 189 -32.86 11.70 -8.41
N GLU A 190 -33.19 11.30 -7.18
CA GLU A 190 -34.50 10.75 -6.79
C GLU A 190 -35.30 11.86 -6.07
N LYS A 191 -35.86 12.78 -6.86
CA LYS A 191 -36.58 14.02 -6.48
C LYS A 191 -37.75 13.91 -5.47
N TRP A 192 -37.90 12.82 -4.72
CA TRP A 192 -39.14 12.54 -3.97
C TRP A 192 -39.05 12.41 -2.46
N ASN A 193 -37.93 12.70 -1.80
CA ASN A 193 -37.97 12.76 -0.34
C ASN A 193 -36.95 13.72 0.28
N GLU A 194 -37.44 14.82 0.85
CA GLU A 194 -36.72 15.64 1.84
C GLU A 194 -36.22 14.80 3.03
N GLN A 195 -36.77 13.59 3.19
CA GLN A 195 -36.45 12.63 4.24
C GLN A 195 -35.22 11.76 3.92
N GLY A 196 -34.70 11.74 2.69
CA GLY A 196 -33.57 10.89 2.26
C GLY A 196 -33.97 9.49 1.75
N VAL A 197 -33.13 8.89 0.91
CA VAL A 197 -33.30 7.59 0.24
C VAL A 197 -32.51 6.50 0.97
N LEU A 198 -33.07 5.29 1.04
CA LEU A 198 -32.38 4.13 1.59
C LEU A 198 -31.45 3.54 0.53
N MET A 199 -30.19 3.38 0.89
CA MET A 199 -29.13 2.83 0.07
C MET A 199 -28.62 1.54 0.71
N TYR A 200 -28.36 0.55 -0.12
CA TYR A 200 -28.00 -0.82 0.27
C TYR A 200 -26.61 -1.14 -0.24
N ASN A 201 -25.77 -1.73 0.61
CA ASN A 201 -24.38 -2.08 0.28
C ASN A 201 -24.30 -3.28 -0.70
N MET A 202 -23.07 -3.65 -1.08
CA MET A 202 -22.83 -4.71 -2.06
C MET A 202 -23.37 -6.09 -1.62
N ASP A 203 -23.30 -6.43 -0.34
CA ASP A 203 -23.79 -7.71 0.18
C ASP A 203 -25.31 -7.85 -0.02
N ALA A 204 -26.06 -6.80 0.33
CA ALA A 204 -27.51 -6.77 0.10
C ALA A 204 -27.86 -6.82 -1.39
N ILE A 205 -27.12 -6.12 -2.26
CA ILE A 205 -27.32 -6.15 -3.71
C ILE A 205 -27.10 -7.55 -4.28
N ILE A 206 -26.02 -8.23 -3.85
CA ILE A 206 -25.72 -9.60 -4.27
C ILE A 206 -26.83 -10.54 -3.81
N ALA A 207 -27.22 -10.48 -2.53
CA ALA A 207 -28.27 -11.31 -1.96
C ALA A 207 -29.63 -11.16 -2.70
N VAL A 208 -29.98 -9.93 -3.08
CA VAL A 208 -31.16 -9.66 -3.92
C VAL A 208 -30.98 -10.28 -5.31
N GLY A 209 -29.83 -10.10 -5.96
CA GLY A 209 -29.55 -10.66 -7.29
C GLY A 209 -29.63 -12.19 -7.34
N TYR A 210 -29.37 -12.88 -6.23
CA TYR A 210 -29.55 -14.33 -6.13
C TYR A 210 -31.01 -14.77 -5.92
N ARG A 211 -31.87 -13.91 -5.36
CA ARG A 211 -33.29 -14.22 -5.09
C ARG A 211 -34.25 -13.76 -6.19
N VAL A 212 -33.88 -12.72 -6.94
CA VAL A 212 -34.70 -12.19 -8.03
C VAL A 212 -34.73 -13.16 -9.21
N ASN A 213 -35.95 -13.41 -9.72
CA ASN A 213 -36.17 -14.27 -10.88
C ASN A 213 -36.42 -13.45 -12.16
N SER A 214 -35.36 -12.88 -12.72
CA SER A 214 -35.39 -12.18 -14.01
C SER A 214 -34.27 -12.66 -14.92
N TYR A 215 -34.35 -12.29 -16.21
CA TYR A 215 -33.29 -12.57 -17.18
C TYR A 215 -31.98 -11.88 -16.77
N GLU A 216 -32.05 -10.62 -16.37
CA GLU A 216 -30.96 -9.78 -15.89
C GLU A 216 -30.31 -10.37 -14.62
N ALA A 217 -31.12 -10.78 -13.64
CA ALA A 217 -30.62 -11.47 -12.44
C ALA A 217 -29.96 -12.81 -12.80
N THR A 218 -30.45 -13.51 -13.83
CA THR A 218 -29.82 -14.73 -14.34
C THR A 218 -28.45 -14.44 -14.96
N GLN A 219 -28.32 -13.38 -15.76
CA GLN A 219 -27.03 -12.96 -16.32
C GLN A 219 -26.05 -12.52 -15.22
N PHE A 220 -26.53 -11.78 -14.22
CA PHE A 220 -25.74 -11.43 -13.03
C PHE A 220 -25.19 -12.67 -12.33
N ARG A 221 -26.02 -13.71 -12.10
CA ARG A 221 -25.57 -14.96 -11.49
C ARG A 221 -24.59 -15.74 -12.36
N ILE A 222 -24.77 -15.74 -13.69
CA ILE A 222 -23.81 -16.37 -14.63
C ILE A 222 -22.45 -15.68 -14.52
N TRP A 223 -22.43 -14.35 -14.55
CA TRP A 223 -21.23 -13.55 -14.38
C TRP A 223 -20.57 -13.79 -13.01
N ALA A 224 -21.33 -13.72 -11.91
CA ALA A 224 -20.81 -13.94 -10.57
C ALA A 224 -20.21 -15.35 -10.40
N ARG A 225 -20.86 -16.37 -10.99
CA ARG A 225 -20.35 -17.74 -11.05
C ARG A 225 -19.05 -17.84 -11.84
N GLU A 226 -18.92 -17.13 -12.97
CA GLU A 226 -17.70 -17.11 -13.77
C GLU A 226 -16.55 -16.44 -13.04
N VAL A 227 -16.80 -15.30 -12.41
CA VAL A 227 -15.87 -14.61 -11.52
C VAL A 227 -15.42 -15.55 -10.39
N LEU A 228 -16.36 -16.19 -9.69
CA LEU A 228 -16.03 -17.12 -8.61
C LEU A 228 -15.24 -18.34 -9.11
N LYS A 229 -15.61 -18.90 -10.25
CA LYS A 229 -14.90 -20.03 -10.86
C LYS A 229 -13.47 -19.64 -11.24
N GLU A 230 -13.30 -18.46 -11.82
CA GLU A 230 -11.98 -17.91 -12.13
C GLU A 230 -11.15 -17.71 -10.87
N TYR A 231 -11.74 -17.12 -9.83
CA TYR A 231 -11.10 -16.94 -8.52
C TYR A 231 -10.64 -18.29 -7.94
N ILE A 232 -11.50 -19.30 -7.95
CA ILE A 232 -11.17 -20.63 -7.40
C ILE A 232 -10.03 -21.29 -8.19
N VAL A 233 -10.00 -21.13 -9.52
CA VAL A 233 -8.99 -21.76 -10.38
C VAL A 233 -7.66 -21.00 -10.34
N LYS A 234 -7.68 -19.66 -10.39
CA LYS A 234 -6.48 -18.83 -10.53
C LYS A 234 -5.99 -18.25 -9.19
N GLY A 235 -6.87 -18.15 -8.19
CA GLY A 235 -6.64 -17.49 -6.91
C GLY A 235 -6.86 -15.97 -6.95
N PHE A 236 -7.27 -15.41 -8.08
CA PHE A 236 -7.57 -13.99 -8.27
C PHE A 236 -8.52 -13.81 -9.47
N VAL A 237 -9.18 -12.65 -9.57
CA VAL A 237 -10.00 -12.26 -10.74
C VAL A 237 -9.60 -10.86 -11.15
N MET A 238 -9.44 -10.65 -12.46
CA MET A 238 -9.09 -9.36 -13.05
C MET A 238 -10.23 -8.83 -13.91
N ASP A 239 -10.56 -7.56 -13.74
CA ASP A 239 -11.45 -6.84 -14.64
C ASP A 239 -10.63 -6.10 -15.70
N ASP A 240 -10.28 -6.81 -16.77
CA ASP A 240 -9.45 -6.29 -17.86
C ASP A 240 -10.01 -5.02 -18.51
N GLU A 241 -11.33 -4.82 -18.55
CA GLU A 241 -11.91 -3.59 -19.12
C GLU A 241 -11.84 -2.42 -18.16
N ARG A 242 -12.03 -2.66 -16.85
CA ARG A 242 -11.80 -1.63 -15.83
C ARG A 242 -10.33 -1.23 -15.76
N LEU A 243 -9.41 -2.17 -16.00
CA LEU A 243 -7.97 -1.90 -16.11
C LEU A 243 -7.57 -1.21 -17.42
N LYS A 244 -8.32 -1.41 -18.50
CA LYS A 244 -8.11 -0.73 -19.80
C LYS A 244 -8.80 0.64 -19.89
N GLY A 245 -9.71 0.95 -18.97
CA GLY A 245 -10.51 2.18 -18.95
C GLY A 245 -10.05 3.17 -17.86
N LYS A 246 -10.23 4.47 -18.11
CA LYS A 246 -9.97 5.56 -17.14
C LYS A 246 -11.11 5.71 -16.13
N ASN A 247 -11.58 4.62 -15.51
CA ASN A 247 -12.67 4.70 -14.54
C ASN A 247 -12.11 4.91 -13.12
N PRO A 248 -12.75 5.69 -12.23
CA PRO A 248 -12.16 6.09 -10.94
C PRO A 248 -12.14 4.98 -9.88
N PHE A 249 -12.92 3.92 -10.08
CA PHE A 249 -13.27 2.98 -9.03
C PHE A 249 -12.42 1.71 -9.13
N GLY A 250 -11.55 1.53 -8.14
CA GLY A 250 -10.40 0.65 -8.18
C GLY A 250 -9.16 1.53 -8.06
N ALA A 251 -8.60 1.63 -6.85
CA ALA A 251 -7.22 2.07 -6.75
C ALA A 251 -6.39 1.08 -7.59
N ASP A 252 -5.54 1.60 -8.47
CA ASP A 252 -4.67 0.80 -9.32
C ASP A 252 -3.81 -0.09 -8.43
N TYR A 253 -4.23 -1.35 -8.25
CA TYR A 253 -3.54 -2.33 -7.42
C TYR A 253 -2.05 -2.38 -7.76
N PHE A 254 -1.71 -2.29 -9.06
CA PHE A 254 -0.33 -2.25 -9.51
C PHE A 254 0.36 -0.91 -9.31
N GLU A 255 -0.32 0.23 -9.32
CA GLU A 255 0.31 1.50 -8.95
C GLU A 255 0.60 1.56 -7.44
N GLU A 256 -0.31 1.06 -6.59
CA GLU A 256 -0.04 0.94 -5.15
C GLU A 256 1.11 -0.05 -4.90
N LEU A 257 1.13 -1.16 -5.62
CA LEU A 257 2.24 -2.12 -5.58
C LEU A 257 3.57 -1.45 -5.98
N LEU A 258 3.58 -0.67 -7.06
CA LEU A 258 4.76 0.09 -7.51
C LEU A 258 5.21 1.11 -6.45
N ASP A 259 4.29 1.80 -5.79
CA ASP A 259 4.62 2.76 -4.75
C ASP A 259 5.19 2.08 -3.49
N ARG A 260 4.66 0.91 -3.09
CA ARG A 260 5.24 0.08 -2.01
C ARG A 260 6.66 -0.37 -2.36
N ILE A 261 6.88 -0.87 -3.58
CA ILE A 261 8.21 -1.27 -4.06
C ILE A 261 9.19 -0.09 -4.02
N ARG A 262 8.77 1.10 -4.44
CA ARG A 262 9.58 2.33 -4.38
C ARG A 262 9.90 2.74 -2.94
N GLU A 263 8.96 2.62 -2.01
CA GLU A 263 9.19 2.90 -0.59
C GLU A 263 10.24 1.95 0.00
N ILE A 264 10.08 0.64 -0.25
CA ILE A 264 11.04 -0.40 0.16
C ILE A 264 12.43 -0.12 -0.43
N ARG A 265 12.50 0.28 -1.70
CA ARG A 265 13.77 0.64 -2.37
C ARG A 265 14.49 1.77 -1.65
N THR A 266 13.78 2.85 -1.29
CA THR A 266 14.35 4.02 -0.61
C THR A 266 14.68 3.82 0.87
N SER A 267 14.22 2.72 1.47
CA SER A 267 14.47 2.41 2.88
C SER A 267 15.97 2.16 3.19
N GLU A 268 16.43 2.55 4.37
CA GLU A 268 17.79 2.22 4.87
C GLU A 268 17.86 0.85 5.55
N ARG A 269 16.76 0.07 5.49
CA ARG A 269 16.70 -1.29 6.05
C ARG A 269 17.70 -2.24 5.40
N ARG A 270 18.03 -3.32 6.13
CA ARG A 270 18.99 -4.35 5.69
C ARG A 270 18.52 -5.01 4.39
N TYR A 271 19.47 -5.48 3.57
CA TYR A 271 19.21 -6.06 2.25
C TYR A 271 18.16 -7.19 2.26
N TYR A 272 18.26 -8.14 3.20
CA TYR A 272 17.27 -9.23 3.32
C TYR A 272 15.92 -8.75 3.85
N GLN A 273 15.88 -7.66 4.64
CA GLN A 273 14.62 -7.08 5.11
C GLN A 273 13.84 -6.47 3.94
N LYS A 274 14.52 -5.83 2.99
CA LYS A 274 13.87 -5.33 1.77
C LYS A 274 13.24 -6.47 0.96
N ILE A 275 13.93 -7.61 0.86
CA ILE A 275 13.40 -8.80 0.18
C ILE A 275 12.16 -9.34 0.92
N THR A 276 12.19 -9.41 2.25
CA THR A 276 11.03 -9.83 3.04
C THR A 276 9.88 -8.82 2.98
N ASP A 277 10.18 -7.52 2.89
CA ASP A 277 9.18 -6.47 2.74
C ASP A 277 8.47 -6.60 1.38
N ILE A 278 9.20 -6.90 0.29
CA ILE A 278 8.57 -7.24 -1.01
C ILE A 278 7.69 -8.49 -0.87
N TYR A 279 8.23 -9.56 -0.30
CA TYR A 279 7.47 -10.79 -0.09
C TYR A 279 6.17 -10.53 0.70
N ALA A 280 6.21 -9.69 1.74
CA ALA A 280 5.05 -9.42 2.58
C ALA A 280 4.06 -8.45 1.94
N GLU A 281 4.54 -7.32 1.44
CA GLU A 281 3.71 -6.22 0.95
C GLU A 281 3.25 -6.41 -0.50
N CYS A 282 3.93 -7.26 -1.26
CA CYS A 282 3.68 -7.48 -2.68
C CYS A 282 3.14 -8.88 -3.01
N SER A 283 2.90 -9.74 -2.01
CA SER A 283 2.19 -11.00 -2.21
C SER A 283 0.69 -10.79 -2.17
N SER A 284 -0.04 -11.33 -3.15
CA SER A 284 -1.51 -11.29 -3.15
C SER A 284 -2.16 -12.16 -2.06
N ASP A 285 -1.44 -13.17 -1.57
CA ASP A 285 -1.91 -14.19 -0.62
C ASP A 285 -1.10 -14.20 0.68
N TYR A 286 -0.44 -13.08 1.03
CA TYR A 286 0.42 -13.03 2.21
C TYR A 286 -0.28 -13.49 3.49
N ASP A 287 0.27 -14.51 4.13
CA ASP A 287 -0.11 -14.95 5.47
C ASP A 287 1.14 -15.05 6.37
N PRO A 288 1.25 -14.21 7.42
CA PRO A 288 2.36 -14.25 8.36
C PRO A 288 2.42 -15.53 9.21
N LYS A 289 1.32 -16.28 9.32
CA LYS A 289 1.23 -17.52 10.10
C LYS A 289 1.52 -18.77 9.28
N SER A 290 1.55 -18.66 7.96
CA SER A 290 1.79 -19.78 7.06
C SER A 290 3.17 -20.40 7.24
N GLU A 291 3.28 -21.71 7.01
CA GLU A 291 4.57 -22.41 7.09
C GLU A 291 5.54 -21.96 5.99
N VAL A 292 5.01 -21.53 4.83
CA VAL A 292 5.77 -20.95 3.73
C VAL A 292 6.49 -19.68 4.19
N THR A 293 5.77 -18.75 4.84
CA THR A 293 6.37 -17.51 5.35
C THR A 293 7.41 -17.78 6.44
N LYS A 294 7.11 -18.67 7.40
CA LYS A 294 8.07 -19.03 8.45
C LYS A 294 9.35 -19.62 7.86
N THR A 295 9.21 -20.51 6.87
CA THR A 295 10.34 -21.12 6.18
C THR A 295 11.14 -20.06 5.42
N PHE A 296 10.45 -19.22 4.63
CA PHE A 296 11.07 -18.16 3.85
C PHE A 296 11.87 -17.18 4.72
N TYR A 297 11.30 -16.71 5.83
CA TYR A 297 12.00 -15.81 6.76
C TYR A 297 13.19 -16.47 7.46
N LYS A 298 13.11 -17.78 7.75
CA LYS A 298 14.25 -18.53 8.29
C LYS A 298 15.38 -18.70 7.27
N THR A 299 15.06 -18.85 5.98
CA THR A 299 16.07 -19.22 4.97
C THR A 299 16.63 -18.02 4.19
N VAL A 300 15.84 -16.96 3.96
CA VAL A 300 16.21 -15.84 3.07
C VAL A 300 17.55 -15.19 3.45
N GLN A 301 17.83 -15.04 4.75
CA GLN A 301 19.09 -14.46 5.21
C GLN A 301 20.28 -15.38 4.84
N ASN A 302 20.17 -16.68 5.11
CA ASN A 302 21.23 -17.63 4.79
C ASN A 302 21.40 -17.81 3.28
N MET A 303 20.32 -17.78 2.50
CA MET A 303 20.41 -17.81 1.03
C MET A 303 21.24 -16.65 0.48
N MET A 304 20.98 -15.43 0.97
CA MET A 304 21.72 -14.24 0.54
C MET A 304 23.19 -14.28 0.99
N HIS A 305 23.47 -14.66 2.24
CA HIS A 305 24.84 -14.82 2.72
C HIS A 305 25.60 -15.88 1.92
N TYR A 306 25.00 -17.04 1.69
CA TYR A 306 25.64 -18.14 0.98
C TYR A 306 25.94 -17.78 -0.47
N ALA A 307 25.01 -17.10 -1.16
CA ALA A 307 25.20 -16.63 -2.54
C ALA A 307 26.41 -15.68 -2.74
N VAL A 308 26.91 -15.07 -1.65
CA VAL A 308 28.03 -14.12 -1.70
C VAL A 308 29.29 -14.67 -1.02
N THR A 309 29.14 -15.47 0.03
CA THR A 309 30.24 -15.88 0.91
C THR A 309 30.49 -17.39 0.93
N HIS A 310 29.59 -18.20 0.33
CA HIS A 310 29.55 -19.65 0.46
C HIS A 310 29.45 -20.15 1.91
N GLN A 311 28.95 -19.29 2.81
CA GLN A 311 28.75 -19.56 4.23
C GLN A 311 27.36 -19.07 4.65
N THR A 312 26.72 -19.81 5.57
CA THR A 312 25.55 -19.34 6.31
C THR A 312 25.92 -18.23 7.30
N ALA A 313 24.93 -17.52 7.85
CA ALA A 313 25.19 -16.51 8.87
C ALA A 313 25.94 -17.06 10.10
N ALA A 314 25.60 -18.29 10.51
CA ALA A 314 26.26 -18.97 11.62
C ALA A 314 27.72 -19.32 11.30
N GLU A 315 27.98 -19.88 10.11
CA GLU A 315 29.34 -20.20 9.65
C GLU A 315 30.21 -18.95 9.48
N ILE A 316 29.67 -17.83 9.00
CA ILE A 316 30.40 -16.55 8.93
C ILE A 316 30.88 -16.14 10.32
N VAL A 317 29.99 -16.14 11.31
CA VAL A 317 30.34 -15.78 12.69
C VAL A 317 31.34 -16.77 13.26
N TYR A 318 31.08 -18.06 13.10
CA TYR A 318 31.93 -19.13 13.63
C TYR A 318 33.32 -19.12 12.99
N ASP A 319 33.47 -18.89 11.70
CA ASP A 319 34.79 -18.96 11.05
C ASP A 319 35.57 -17.66 11.21
N ARG A 320 34.89 -16.50 11.24
CA ARG A 320 35.56 -15.19 11.17
C ARG A 320 35.84 -14.55 12.54
N ALA A 321 35.06 -14.87 13.58
CA ALA A 321 35.30 -14.33 14.92
C ALA A 321 36.63 -14.84 15.49
N ASN A 322 37.62 -13.97 15.71
CA ASN A 322 38.93 -14.39 16.20
C ASN A 322 39.59 -13.27 17.01
N ALA A 323 39.85 -13.50 18.30
CA ALA A 323 40.42 -12.54 19.24
C ALA A 323 41.83 -12.06 18.90
N GLU A 324 42.58 -12.80 18.09
CA GLU A 324 43.93 -12.43 17.66
C GLU A 324 43.93 -11.44 16.49
N LYS A 325 42.79 -11.29 15.79
CA LYS A 325 42.64 -10.31 14.71
C LYS A 325 42.26 -8.93 15.26
N PRO A 326 42.63 -7.84 14.56
CA PRO A 326 42.10 -6.50 14.87
C PRO A 326 40.57 -6.53 14.97
N HIS A 327 40.03 -5.93 16.03
CA HIS A 327 38.59 -5.86 16.30
C HIS A 327 37.86 -7.22 16.20
N MET A 328 38.54 -8.31 16.55
CA MET A 328 38.03 -9.69 16.42
C MET A 328 37.75 -10.18 14.99
N GLY A 329 38.25 -9.49 13.97
CA GLY A 329 37.90 -9.73 12.57
C GLY A 329 36.60 -9.06 12.12
N LEU A 330 36.00 -8.20 12.96
CA LEU A 330 34.88 -7.35 12.54
C LEU A 330 35.37 -6.29 11.56
N MET A 331 34.62 -6.10 10.48
CA MET A 331 34.81 -5.06 9.48
C MET A 331 34.00 -3.79 9.82
N THR A 332 32.86 -3.96 10.51
CA THR A 332 32.01 -2.88 11.01
C THR A 332 31.35 -3.30 12.32
N TRP A 333 31.03 -2.37 13.20
CA TRP A 333 30.32 -2.61 14.46
C TRP A 333 29.64 -1.33 14.94
N LYS A 334 28.89 -1.38 16.05
CA LYS A 334 28.06 -0.24 16.49
C LYS A 334 28.81 1.08 16.65
N ASN A 335 30.08 1.02 17.08
CA ASN A 335 30.90 2.20 17.33
C ASN A 335 32.11 2.28 16.39
N ALA A 336 32.05 1.65 15.22
CA ALA A 336 33.15 1.69 14.25
C ALA A 336 33.38 3.12 13.70
N PRO A 337 34.62 3.47 13.27
CA PRO A 337 35.83 2.64 13.35
C PRO A 337 36.59 2.77 14.67
N ASP A 338 36.32 3.81 15.48
CA ASP A 338 37.21 4.19 16.60
C ASP A 338 36.72 3.74 17.99
N GLY A 339 35.51 3.20 18.10
CA GLY A 339 34.91 2.82 19.36
C GLY A 339 35.07 1.35 19.72
N ARG A 340 34.84 1.03 20.99
CA ARG A 340 34.97 -0.35 21.53
C ARG A 340 34.00 -1.32 20.84
N VAL A 341 34.49 -2.52 20.57
CA VAL A 341 33.67 -3.69 20.22
C VAL A 341 32.90 -4.11 21.46
N ILE A 342 31.58 -4.28 21.33
CA ILE A 342 30.71 -4.75 22.40
C ILE A 342 30.20 -6.16 22.12
N LYS A 343 29.78 -6.85 23.19
CA LYS A 343 29.31 -8.25 23.13
C LYS A 343 28.19 -8.48 22.10
N SER A 344 27.32 -7.51 21.88
CA SER A 344 26.24 -7.63 20.89
C SER A 344 26.71 -7.53 19.44
N ASP A 345 27.92 -7.05 19.18
CA ASP A 345 28.44 -6.89 17.81
C ASP A 345 28.97 -8.22 17.25
N VAL A 346 29.50 -9.09 18.10
CA VAL A 346 30.25 -10.29 17.69
C VAL A 346 29.36 -11.44 17.24
N THR A 347 28.07 -11.39 17.52
CA THR A 347 27.10 -12.42 17.11
C THR A 347 26.39 -12.06 15.79
N ILE A 348 26.71 -10.90 15.20
CA ILE A 348 26.05 -10.41 14.00
C ILE A 348 26.93 -10.70 12.77
N ALA A 349 26.54 -11.68 11.95
CA ALA A 349 27.27 -12.08 10.74
C ALA A 349 27.65 -10.91 9.81
N LYS A 350 26.76 -9.93 9.63
CA LYS A 350 26.99 -8.76 8.76
C LYS A 350 28.25 -7.97 9.15
N ASN A 351 28.60 -7.98 10.44
CA ASN A 351 29.72 -7.21 10.96
C ASN A 351 31.07 -7.79 10.54
N TYR A 352 31.09 -9.05 10.08
CA TYR A 352 32.28 -9.76 9.58
C TYR A 352 32.40 -9.76 8.05
N LEU A 353 31.48 -9.07 7.35
CA LEU A 353 31.50 -8.99 5.89
C LEU A 353 32.44 -7.89 5.42
N SER A 354 33.25 -8.20 4.41
CA SER A 354 34.04 -7.22 3.68
C SER A 354 33.16 -6.27 2.87
N GLU A 355 33.70 -5.10 2.52
CA GLU A 355 33.02 -4.12 1.67
C GLU A 355 32.53 -4.74 0.35
N LYS A 356 33.35 -5.57 -0.30
CA LYS A 356 32.99 -6.29 -1.53
C LYS A 356 31.80 -7.23 -1.35
N GLU A 357 31.71 -7.93 -0.22
CA GLU A 357 30.59 -8.83 0.08
C GLU A 357 29.31 -8.02 0.33
N VAL A 358 29.41 -6.92 1.07
CA VAL A 358 28.29 -6.01 1.31
C VAL A 358 27.77 -5.40 0.00
N ASP A 359 28.67 -4.95 -0.87
CA ASP A 359 28.32 -4.42 -2.19
C ASP A 359 27.64 -5.47 -3.06
N SER A 360 28.15 -6.71 -3.06
CA SER A 360 27.52 -7.81 -3.79
C SER A 360 26.11 -8.12 -3.25
N LEU A 361 25.90 -8.08 -1.94
CA LEU A 361 24.56 -8.27 -1.35
C LEU A 361 23.60 -7.15 -1.74
N ASN A 362 24.07 -5.90 -1.73
CA ASN A 362 23.29 -4.74 -2.15
C ASN A 362 22.92 -4.81 -3.64
N LEU A 363 23.83 -5.29 -4.49
CA LEU A 363 23.59 -5.50 -5.92
C LEU A 363 22.52 -6.58 -6.14
N LEU A 364 22.62 -7.72 -5.44
CA LEU A 364 21.62 -8.79 -5.51
C LEU A 364 20.24 -8.30 -5.08
N THR A 365 20.16 -7.54 -3.99
CA THR A 365 18.88 -6.98 -3.53
C THR A 365 18.32 -5.95 -4.49
N THR A 366 19.14 -5.04 -5.02
CA THR A 366 18.68 -4.04 -6.00
C THR A 366 18.06 -4.72 -7.22
N ALA A 367 18.73 -5.72 -7.79
CA ALA A 367 18.21 -6.44 -8.94
C ALA A 367 16.90 -7.19 -8.62
N PHE A 368 16.77 -7.75 -7.41
CA PHE A 368 15.52 -8.38 -6.97
C PHE A 368 14.37 -7.36 -6.87
N LEU A 369 14.64 -6.14 -6.38
CA LEU A 369 13.65 -5.06 -6.37
C LEU A 369 13.28 -4.61 -7.79
N ASP A 370 14.24 -4.54 -8.72
CA ASP A 370 13.98 -4.24 -10.12
C ASP A 370 13.10 -5.30 -10.77
N MET A 371 13.33 -6.58 -10.47
CA MET A 371 12.46 -7.67 -10.90
C MET A 371 11.05 -7.54 -10.32
N ALA A 372 10.91 -7.18 -9.04
CA ALA A 372 9.60 -6.94 -8.43
C ALA A 372 8.86 -5.79 -9.14
N GLU A 373 9.57 -4.70 -9.45
CA GLU A 373 9.03 -3.55 -10.17
C GLU A 373 8.62 -3.90 -11.61
N ASP A 374 9.40 -4.71 -12.34
CA ASP A 374 9.03 -5.22 -13.67
C ASP A 374 7.74 -6.04 -13.63
N ARG A 375 7.60 -6.94 -12.63
CA ARG A 375 6.38 -7.75 -12.46
C ARG A 375 5.17 -6.86 -12.24
N ALA A 376 5.29 -5.85 -11.37
CA ALA A 376 4.22 -4.89 -11.11
C ALA A 376 3.86 -4.08 -12.36
N ASN A 377 4.84 -3.52 -13.08
CA ASN A 377 4.63 -2.78 -14.33
C ASN A 377 3.95 -3.63 -15.41
N ARG A 378 4.27 -4.92 -15.46
CA ARG A 378 3.68 -5.87 -16.41
C ARG A 378 2.35 -6.47 -15.94
N HIS A 379 1.81 -5.96 -14.83
CA HIS A 379 0.54 -6.39 -14.27
C HIS A 379 0.53 -7.89 -13.91
N ILE A 380 1.68 -8.41 -13.44
CA ILE A 380 1.83 -9.80 -13.00
C ILE A 380 1.60 -9.88 -11.49
N ILE A 381 0.54 -10.56 -11.09
CA ILE A 381 0.24 -10.84 -9.69
C ILE A 381 1.19 -11.94 -9.19
N MET A 382 1.76 -11.71 -8.01
CA MET A 382 2.72 -12.61 -7.39
C MET A 382 2.16 -13.13 -6.07
N LYS A 383 2.23 -14.45 -5.86
CA LYS A 383 1.95 -15.10 -4.58
C LYS A 383 3.23 -15.29 -3.77
N MET A 384 3.10 -15.63 -2.50
CA MET A 384 4.20 -16.00 -1.61
C MET A 384 5.14 -17.03 -2.24
N ALA A 385 4.59 -18.07 -2.86
CA ALA A 385 5.36 -19.12 -3.54
C ALA A 385 6.14 -18.58 -4.76
N ASP A 386 5.56 -17.63 -5.50
CA ASP A 386 6.19 -17.04 -6.68
C ASP A 386 7.40 -16.18 -6.31
N TRP A 387 7.32 -15.41 -5.22
CA TRP A 387 8.44 -14.62 -4.73
C TRP A 387 9.61 -15.48 -4.27
N LYS A 388 9.32 -16.56 -3.55
CA LYS A 388 10.34 -17.53 -3.14
C LYS A 388 11.02 -18.14 -4.37
N ALA A 389 10.23 -18.66 -5.32
CA ALA A 389 10.76 -19.28 -6.53
C ALA A 389 11.52 -18.29 -7.42
N LEU A 390 11.09 -17.03 -7.47
CA LEU A 390 11.78 -15.97 -8.20
C LEU A 390 13.16 -15.70 -7.60
N LEU A 391 13.27 -15.62 -6.27
CA LEU A 391 14.55 -15.41 -5.60
C LEU A 391 15.51 -16.58 -5.86
N GLU A 392 15.04 -17.82 -5.67
CA GLU A 392 15.85 -19.02 -5.92
C GLU A 392 16.36 -19.07 -7.36
N ARG A 393 15.47 -18.83 -8.34
CA ARG A 393 15.82 -18.80 -9.76
C ARG A 393 16.77 -17.66 -10.10
N TYR A 394 16.58 -16.48 -9.50
CA TYR A 394 17.46 -15.34 -9.71
C TYR A 394 18.88 -15.63 -9.24
N LEU A 395 19.03 -16.26 -8.06
CA LEU A 395 20.35 -16.66 -7.56
C LEU A 395 21.01 -17.70 -8.50
N GLN A 396 20.26 -18.70 -8.98
CA GLN A 396 20.77 -19.70 -9.93
C GLN A 396 21.26 -19.09 -11.24
N ILE A 397 20.44 -18.22 -11.87
CA ILE A 397 20.77 -17.62 -13.17
C ILE A 397 21.93 -16.63 -13.06
N SER A 398 22.17 -16.08 -11.87
CA SER A 398 23.27 -15.17 -11.59
C SER A 398 24.59 -15.90 -11.27
N ASP A 399 24.69 -17.19 -11.60
CA ASP A 399 25.81 -18.08 -11.27
C ASP A 399 26.18 -18.04 -9.78
N ARG A 400 25.18 -17.91 -8.90
CA ARG A 400 25.37 -17.97 -7.44
C ARG A 400 25.00 -19.35 -6.93
N ASP A 401 25.83 -19.86 -6.02
CA ASP A 401 25.51 -21.11 -5.34
C ASP A 401 24.27 -20.94 -4.46
N ILE A 402 23.38 -21.93 -4.53
CA ILE A 402 22.26 -22.01 -3.60
C ILE A 402 22.70 -22.86 -2.43
N LEU A 403 22.31 -22.41 -1.24
CA LEU A 403 22.49 -23.17 -0.02
C LEU A 403 21.85 -24.57 -0.13
N PRO A 404 22.64 -25.66 -0.11
CA PRO A 404 22.14 -27.02 -0.35
C PRO A 404 21.43 -27.63 0.88
N ASP A 405 21.81 -27.22 2.09
CA ASP A 405 21.30 -27.71 3.38
C ASP A 405 21.26 -26.60 4.45
N ALA A 406 21.10 -26.94 5.73
CA ALA A 406 21.03 -25.94 6.81
C ALA A 406 22.38 -25.30 7.17
N GLY A 407 23.48 -25.70 6.52
CA GLY A 407 24.84 -25.40 6.95
C GLY A 407 25.35 -26.41 7.97
N SER A 408 26.66 -26.35 8.22
CA SER A 408 27.38 -27.25 9.14
C SER A 408 27.47 -26.76 10.58
N VAL A 409 27.20 -25.47 10.81
CA VAL A 409 27.31 -24.82 12.13
C VAL A 409 25.97 -24.28 12.58
N THR A 410 25.57 -24.61 13.80
CA THR A 410 24.34 -24.09 14.42
C THR A 410 24.49 -22.66 14.92
N HIS A 411 23.37 -21.97 15.14
CA HIS A 411 23.39 -20.61 15.69
C HIS A 411 24.01 -20.57 17.09
N GLU A 412 23.68 -21.54 17.93
CA GLU A 412 24.17 -21.68 19.30
C GLU A 412 25.69 -21.93 19.33
N GLU A 413 26.21 -22.76 18.43
CA GLU A 413 27.66 -23.01 18.32
C GLU A 413 28.41 -21.75 17.86
N ALA A 414 27.88 -21.05 16.85
CA ALA A 414 28.45 -19.79 16.37
C ALA A 414 28.48 -18.72 17.46
N GLU A 415 27.38 -18.57 18.20
CA GLU A 415 27.28 -17.62 19.31
C GLU A 415 28.24 -17.99 20.44
N ALA A 416 28.25 -19.24 20.90
CA ALA A 416 29.16 -19.69 21.96
C ALA A 416 30.62 -19.42 21.59
N LYS A 417 31.01 -19.71 20.34
CA LYS A 417 32.37 -19.48 19.84
C LYS A 417 32.70 -17.98 19.80
N ALA A 418 31.84 -17.16 19.21
CA ALA A 418 32.07 -15.72 19.11
C ALA A 418 32.13 -15.02 20.48
N LEU A 419 31.29 -15.44 21.42
CA LEU A 419 31.32 -14.92 22.79
C LEU A 419 32.59 -15.36 23.55
N GLY A 420 33.05 -16.60 23.37
CA GLY A 420 34.31 -17.08 23.92
C GLY A 420 35.52 -16.30 23.38
N GLU A 421 35.53 -15.99 22.08
CA GLU A 421 36.54 -15.11 21.48
C GLU A 421 36.42 -13.67 22.00
N TYR A 422 35.22 -13.18 22.25
CA TYR A 422 35.01 -11.83 22.80
C TYR A 422 35.61 -11.69 24.19
N GLU A 423 35.46 -12.69 25.06
CA GLU A 423 36.05 -12.64 26.39
C GLU A 423 37.58 -12.56 26.36
N LYS A 424 38.21 -13.24 25.39
CA LYS A 424 39.66 -13.15 25.17
C LYS A 424 40.04 -11.75 24.65
N PHE A 425 39.35 -11.28 23.62
CA PHE A 425 39.62 -9.98 23.01
C PHE A 425 39.34 -8.81 23.95
N TRP A 426 38.30 -8.89 24.78
CA TRP A 426 37.94 -7.85 25.73
C TRP A 426 39.10 -7.53 26.68
N ARG A 427 39.86 -8.53 27.12
CA ARG A 427 41.06 -8.34 27.95
C ARG A 427 42.19 -7.62 27.21
N ILE A 428 42.28 -7.80 25.89
CA ILE A 428 43.24 -7.09 25.04
C ILE A 428 42.76 -5.64 24.86
N GLN A 429 41.52 -5.46 24.44
CA GLN A 429 40.90 -4.16 24.20
C GLN A 429 40.90 -3.28 25.45
N ASP A 430 40.63 -3.82 26.64
CA ASP A 430 40.62 -3.05 27.89
C ASP A 430 42.00 -2.51 28.26
N LYS A 431 43.07 -3.22 27.90
CA LYS A 431 44.46 -2.78 28.11
C LYS A 431 44.94 -1.78 27.07
N THR A 432 44.45 -1.87 25.84
CA THR A 432 44.93 -1.05 24.71
C THR A 432 44.04 0.14 24.40
N PHE A 433 42.84 0.22 24.99
CA PHE A 433 41.91 1.30 24.70
C PHE A 433 42.31 2.60 25.40
N LEU A 434 42.50 3.65 24.60
CA LEU A 434 42.69 5.02 25.04
C LEU A 434 41.36 5.78 24.93
N SER A 435 40.86 6.30 26.05
CA SER A 435 39.68 7.18 26.03
C SER A 435 40.01 8.54 25.42
N ASP A 436 38.99 9.31 25.06
CA ASP A 436 39.18 10.67 24.54
C ASP A 436 39.92 11.57 25.55
N PHE A 437 39.74 11.31 26.84
CA PHE A 437 40.52 11.95 27.90
C PHE A 437 42.00 11.55 27.85
N ASP A 438 42.29 10.26 27.69
CA ASP A 438 43.67 9.76 27.62
C ASP A 438 44.40 10.32 26.40
N LYS A 439 43.73 10.36 25.24
CA LYS A 439 44.25 10.95 24.00
C LYS A 439 44.54 12.44 24.17
N PHE A 440 43.61 13.19 24.79
CA PHE A 440 43.81 14.62 25.07
C PHE A 440 45.01 14.89 25.99
N ILE A 441 45.25 14.02 26.98
CA ILE A 441 46.41 14.14 27.87
C ILE A 441 47.73 13.79 27.14
N GLU A 442 47.71 12.85 26.20
CA GLU A 442 48.88 12.55 25.36
C GLU A 442 49.22 13.69 24.39
N ASP A 443 48.22 14.35 23.79
CA ASP A 443 48.42 15.47 22.86
C ASP A 443 48.94 16.76 23.51
N ILE A 444 48.84 16.87 24.84
CA ILE A 444 49.31 18.04 25.62
C ILE A 444 50.75 17.87 26.12
N LYS A 445 51.31 16.65 26.07
CA LYS A 445 52.71 16.37 26.41
C LYS A 445 53.63 16.57 25.21
#